data_AF-A0A9K3D2N7-F1
#
_entry.id   AF-A0A9K3D2N7-F1
#
_cell.length_a   1.000
_cell.length_b   1.000
_cell.length_c   1.000
_cell.angle_alpha   90.00
_cell.angle_beta   90.00
_cell.angle_gamma   90.00
#
_symmetry.space_group_name_H-M   'P 1'
#
loop_
_entity.id
_entity.type
_entity.pdbx_description
1 polymer ?
#
loop_
_entity_poly.entity_id
_entity_poly.type
_entity_poly.pdbx_seq_one_letter_code
_entity_poly.pdbx_strand_id
1 'polypeptide(L)'
;MGEGVLVPEFGGTLRIGAKVRRGRDWMSGNSDGGPRGEGVLVGVYEHNADGVNVKWDHNGSERWYNATSSCMRLEYVHTAAEDKAERERVERVERQRKVDAEWEACRPSAFTALQSEVESLRTEVTSLKAERHQTSPAFTSFSPSALGGVHTLTERARGFDGEAVAVAVKNLKTYLPLVQGIAPQAQKLREFTKKNKRSKLVTKKCSTLSASLAKMHSAYHTSLASLTALHFNPGDVMQRVRSASDLLVSISAVKGISLPQDRARLSLADTRKYFQVEKFNQAVRELMELIGPIIDCQATIEQCMKDLKGLETPDTEALTALDQECGTLLDTLQRLAKDQAAAQVLVQQLERTPHVTEAEADDEECEIECLGF
;
A
#
# COMPACT_ATOMS: atom_id res chain seq x y z
N MET A 1 0.21 -53.78 -55.22
CA MET A 1 0.13 -54.84 -54.19
C MET A 1 0.27 -56.14 -54.95
N GLY A 2 1.40 -56.86 -54.82
CA GLY A 2 1.61 -58.13 -55.51
C GLY A 2 1.08 -59.27 -54.64
N GLU A 3 0.30 -60.17 -55.24
CA GLU A 3 -0.11 -61.43 -54.62
C GLU A 3 1.15 -62.27 -54.33
N GLY A 4 1.39 -62.59 -53.06
CA GLY A 4 2.51 -63.42 -52.63
C GLY A 4 2.03 -64.85 -52.37
N VAL A 5 2.78 -65.84 -52.83
CA VAL A 5 2.54 -67.24 -52.46
C VAL A 5 3.28 -67.52 -51.16
N LEU A 6 2.52 -67.91 -50.14
CA LEU A 6 3.07 -68.35 -48.87
C LEU A 6 3.65 -69.74 -49.05
N VAL A 7 4.98 -69.84 -49.12
CA VAL A 7 5.70 -71.11 -48.95
C VAL A 7 6.18 -71.16 -47.50
N PRO A 8 5.54 -71.93 -46.59
CA PRO A 8 5.65 -71.71 -45.14
C PRO A 8 7.01 -72.03 -44.50
N GLU A 9 7.90 -72.77 -45.15
CA GLU A 9 9.19 -73.19 -44.57
C GLU A 9 10.39 -72.33 -44.99
N PHE A 10 10.21 -71.28 -45.80
CA PHE A 10 11.29 -70.36 -46.18
C PHE A 10 11.46 -69.15 -45.24
N GLY A 11 10.72 -69.08 -44.12
CA GLY A 11 10.77 -67.93 -43.22
C GLY A 11 10.34 -66.60 -43.86
N GLY A 12 9.75 -66.65 -45.06
CA GLY A 12 9.31 -65.49 -45.84
C GLY A 12 8.43 -65.89 -47.04
N THR A 13 7.55 -64.99 -47.46
CA THR A 13 6.67 -65.16 -48.63
C THR A 13 7.49 -65.03 -49.91
N LEU A 14 7.45 -66.01 -50.84
CA LEU A 14 7.99 -65.80 -52.18
C LEU A 14 7.06 -64.79 -52.88
N ARG A 15 7.56 -63.56 -53.07
CA ARG A 15 6.81 -62.47 -53.69
C ARG A 15 7.17 -62.37 -55.15
N ILE A 16 6.18 -62.12 -56.00
CA ILE A 16 6.44 -61.70 -57.38
C ILE A 16 7.36 -60.46 -57.35
N GLY A 17 8.44 -60.51 -58.12
CA GLY A 17 9.53 -59.53 -58.14
C GLY A 17 10.77 -59.93 -57.32
N ALA A 18 10.70 -60.99 -56.50
CA ALA A 18 11.82 -61.45 -55.70
C ALA A 18 12.97 -62.00 -56.53
N LYS A 19 14.21 -61.72 -56.12
CA LYS A 19 15.41 -62.38 -56.66
C LYS A 19 15.54 -63.79 -56.07
N VAL A 20 15.75 -64.76 -56.94
CA VAL A 20 15.92 -66.16 -56.57
C VAL A 20 17.14 -66.73 -57.28
N ARG A 21 17.74 -67.76 -56.69
CA ARG A 21 18.82 -68.56 -57.28
C ARG A 21 18.50 -70.04 -57.16
N ARG A 22 19.30 -70.89 -57.81
CA ARG A 22 19.21 -72.35 -57.61
C ARG A 22 19.32 -72.70 -56.11
N GLY A 23 18.34 -73.46 -55.61
CA GLY A 23 18.29 -73.96 -54.24
C GLY A 23 18.97 -75.33 -54.09
N ARG A 24 18.88 -75.89 -52.88
CA ARG A 24 19.55 -77.15 -52.50
C ARG A 24 19.15 -78.34 -53.39
N ASP A 25 17.88 -78.42 -53.78
CA ASP A 25 17.33 -79.56 -54.51
C ASP A 25 17.26 -79.30 -56.03
N TRP A 26 18.16 -78.45 -56.54
CA TRP A 26 18.19 -78.08 -57.95
C TRP A 26 18.61 -79.26 -58.84
N MET A 27 17.70 -79.68 -59.72
CA MET A 27 17.92 -80.80 -60.64
C MET A 27 17.83 -80.40 -62.12
N SER A 28 17.66 -79.11 -62.43
CA SER A 28 17.36 -78.62 -63.79
C SER A 28 18.60 -78.25 -64.62
N GLY A 29 19.74 -78.90 -64.37
CA GLY A 29 21.00 -78.64 -65.08
C GLY A 29 21.49 -77.19 -64.92
N ASN A 30 21.90 -76.54 -66.02
CA ASN A 30 22.32 -75.13 -66.03
C ASN A 30 21.26 -74.21 -66.64
N SER A 31 19.98 -74.53 -66.42
CA SER A 31 18.87 -73.74 -66.96
C SER A 31 18.78 -72.31 -66.39
N ASP A 32 19.47 -72.04 -65.29
CA ASP A 32 19.65 -70.74 -64.63
C ASP A 32 20.94 -70.01 -65.07
N GLY A 33 21.76 -70.61 -65.94
CA GLY A 33 23.00 -70.02 -66.44
C GLY A 33 24.28 -70.52 -65.75
N GLY A 34 24.17 -71.49 -64.83
CA GLY A 34 25.31 -72.08 -64.13
C GLY A 34 25.32 -71.77 -62.63
N PRO A 35 26.36 -72.22 -61.90
CA PRO A 35 26.47 -71.98 -60.46
C PRO A 35 26.43 -70.46 -60.18
N ARG A 36 25.43 -70.02 -59.40
CA ARG A 36 25.09 -68.61 -59.10
C ARG A 36 24.25 -67.86 -60.14
N GLY A 37 23.58 -68.58 -61.04
CA GLY A 37 22.51 -68.00 -61.87
C GLY A 37 21.41 -67.39 -61.00
N GLU A 38 21.14 -66.10 -61.19
CA GLU A 38 20.03 -65.41 -60.55
C GLU A 38 18.86 -65.22 -61.53
N GLY A 39 17.67 -65.19 -60.97
CA GLY A 39 16.45 -64.93 -61.69
C GLY A 39 15.47 -64.14 -60.83
N VAL A 40 14.41 -63.69 -61.45
CA VAL A 40 13.31 -62.98 -60.78
C VAL A 40 12.08 -63.85 -60.82
N LEU A 41 11.42 -64.02 -59.68
CA LEU A 41 10.13 -64.68 -59.60
C LEU A 41 9.09 -63.77 -60.24
N VAL A 42 8.51 -64.19 -61.36
CA VAL A 42 7.62 -63.34 -62.17
C VAL A 42 6.16 -63.68 -62.01
N GLY A 43 5.84 -64.87 -61.48
CA GLY A 43 4.46 -65.29 -61.29
C GLY A 43 4.33 -66.61 -60.56
N VAL A 44 3.09 -66.94 -60.25
CA VAL A 44 2.66 -68.28 -59.80
C VAL A 44 2.27 -69.06 -61.04
N TYR A 45 2.63 -70.33 -61.09
CA TYR A 45 2.29 -71.18 -62.22
C TYR A 45 0.78 -71.47 -62.20
N GLU A 46 0.06 -70.99 -63.21
CA GLU A 46 -1.42 -70.99 -63.26
C GLU A 46 -2.05 -72.39 -63.09
N HIS A 47 -1.31 -73.45 -63.40
CA HIS A 47 -1.80 -74.84 -63.36
C HIS A 47 -1.39 -75.63 -62.11
N ASN A 48 -0.59 -75.05 -61.22
CA ASN A 48 -0.23 -75.68 -59.95
C ASN A 48 0.01 -74.60 -58.90
N ALA A 49 -0.80 -74.61 -57.83
CA ALA A 49 -0.70 -73.63 -56.75
C ALA A 49 0.68 -73.61 -56.08
N ASP A 50 1.43 -74.72 -56.15
CA ASP A 50 2.77 -74.84 -55.60
C ASP A 50 3.88 -74.60 -56.63
N GLY A 51 3.53 -74.24 -57.87
CA GLY A 51 4.49 -73.90 -58.93
C GLY A 51 4.74 -72.41 -58.99
N VAL A 52 5.99 -72.00 -59.25
CA VAL A 52 6.36 -70.60 -59.47
C VAL A 52 7.12 -70.45 -60.79
N ASN A 53 6.89 -69.34 -61.48
CA ASN A 53 7.63 -68.99 -62.69
C ASN A 53 8.80 -68.08 -62.34
N VAL A 54 9.98 -68.46 -62.82
CA VAL A 54 11.21 -67.69 -62.67
C VAL A 54 11.71 -67.30 -64.04
N LYS A 55 11.93 -66.01 -64.22
CA LYS A 55 12.65 -65.46 -65.37
C LYS A 55 14.12 -65.33 -65.01
N TRP A 56 14.97 -66.12 -65.65
CA TRP A 56 16.41 -66.12 -65.38
C TRP A 56 17.12 -64.96 -66.07
N ASP A 57 18.04 -64.30 -65.37
CA ASP A 57 18.69 -63.09 -65.88
C ASP A 57 19.60 -63.38 -67.08
N HIS A 58 20.26 -64.54 -67.09
CA HIS A 58 21.30 -64.84 -68.09
C HIS A 58 20.79 -64.98 -69.52
N ASN A 59 19.55 -65.45 -69.72
CA ASN A 59 18.97 -65.68 -71.05
C ASN A 59 17.55 -65.10 -71.20
N GLY A 60 17.00 -64.51 -70.13
CA GLY A 60 15.64 -63.99 -70.10
C GLY A 60 14.55 -65.07 -70.20
N SER A 61 14.90 -66.35 -70.16
CA SER A 61 13.93 -67.45 -70.28
C SER A 61 13.13 -67.58 -69.00
N GLU A 62 11.83 -67.79 -69.18
CA GLU A 62 10.91 -68.09 -68.10
C GLU A 62 10.72 -69.60 -68.01
N ARG A 63 10.89 -70.15 -66.81
CA ARG A 63 10.61 -71.55 -66.52
C ARG A 63 9.86 -71.67 -65.22
N TRP A 64 8.99 -72.66 -65.17
CA TRP A 64 8.27 -73.02 -63.97
C TRP A 64 9.08 -73.99 -63.12
N TYR A 65 9.02 -73.82 -61.81
CA TYR A 65 9.65 -74.66 -60.81
C TYR A 65 8.64 -75.01 -59.73
N ASN A 66 8.74 -76.24 -59.21
CA ASN A 66 7.99 -76.62 -58.03
C ASN A 66 8.61 -75.95 -56.79
N ALA A 67 7.78 -75.26 -56.00
CA ALA A 67 8.12 -74.57 -54.76
C ALA A 67 7.44 -75.23 -53.55
N THR A 68 7.17 -76.54 -53.58
CA THR A 68 6.76 -77.29 -52.40
C THR A 68 7.87 -77.38 -51.36
N SER A 69 7.49 -77.42 -50.07
CA SER A 69 8.41 -77.57 -48.93
C SER A 69 9.33 -78.79 -49.02
N SER A 70 8.90 -79.86 -49.69
CA SER A 70 9.67 -81.09 -49.88
C SER A 70 10.72 -81.04 -51.01
N CYS A 71 10.79 -79.96 -51.79
CA CYS A 71 11.74 -79.82 -52.90
C CYS A 71 12.17 -78.36 -53.08
N MET A 72 13.23 -77.95 -52.38
CA MET A 72 13.76 -76.58 -52.41
C MET A 72 14.62 -76.34 -53.66
N ARG A 73 13.96 -76.25 -54.81
CA ARG A 73 14.63 -75.95 -56.08
C ARG A 73 15.08 -74.49 -56.18
N LEU A 74 14.48 -73.58 -55.43
CA LEU A 74 14.81 -72.15 -55.46
C LEU A 74 15.16 -71.67 -54.06
N GLU A 75 16.11 -70.74 -53.98
CA GLU A 75 16.51 -70.06 -52.76
C GLU A 75 16.32 -68.55 -52.94
N TYR A 76 15.76 -67.87 -51.94
CA TYR A 76 15.59 -66.42 -51.97
C TYR A 76 16.95 -65.73 -51.85
N VAL A 77 17.19 -64.73 -52.68
CA VAL A 77 18.35 -63.86 -52.56
C VAL A 77 17.87 -62.60 -51.84
N HIS A 78 18.12 -62.50 -50.53
CA HIS A 78 17.85 -61.26 -49.80
C HIS A 78 18.65 -60.14 -50.43
N THR A 79 17.95 -59.09 -50.84
CA THR A 79 18.64 -57.89 -51.30
C THR A 79 19.15 -57.14 -50.08
N ALA A 80 20.32 -56.49 -50.21
CA ALA A 80 20.88 -55.67 -49.13
C ALA A 80 19.91 -54.58 -48.64
N ALA A 81 18.95 -54.15 -49.49
CA ALA A 81 17.89 -53.21 -49.15
C ALA A 81 16.82 -53.81 -48.22
N GLU A 82 16.43 -55.07 -48.44
CA GLU A 82 15.45 -55.76 -47.60
C GLU A 82 16.02 -56.13 -46.23
N ASP A 83 17.27 -56.60 -46.19
CA ASP A 83 17.98 -56.85 -44.93
C ASP A 83 18.14 -55.57 -44.11
N LYS A 84 18.38 -54.43 -44.77
CA LYS A 84 18.45 -53.12 -44.12
C LYS A 84 17.09 -52.69 -43.58
N ALA A 85 16.02 -52.85 -44.36
CA ALA A 85 14.67 -52.47 -43.94
C ALA A 85 14.17 -53.29 -42.75
N GLU A 86 14.45 -54.60 -42.70
CA GLU A 86 14.04 -55.42 -41.56
C GLU A 86 14.88 -55.09 -40.31
N ARG A 87 16.19 -54.83 -40.45
CA ARG A 87 17.00 -54.33 -39.32
C ARG A 87 16.47 -53.03 -38.77
N GLU A 88 16.13 -52.06 -39.61
CA GLU A 88 15.52 -50.79 -39.19
C GLU A 88 14.16 -50.98 -38.50
N ARG A 89 13.37 -51.96 -38.95
CA ARG A 89 12.08 -52.31 -38.34
C ARG A 89 12.27 -52.91 -36.96
N VAL A 90 13.16 -53.89 -36.82
CA VAL A 90 13.51 -54.50 -35.54
C VAL A 90 14.04 -53.45 -34.57
N GLU A 91 14.96 -52.60 -35.02
CA GLU A 91 15.53 -51.53 -34.20
C GLU A 91 14.44 -50.53 -33.75
N ARG A 92 13.48 -50.19 -34.61
CA ARG A 92 12.35 -49.33 -34.24
C ARG A 92 11.47 -49.96 -33.16
N VAL A 93 11.16 -51.26 -33.30
CA VAL A 93 10.36 -52.00 -32.30
C VAL A 93 11.10 -52.09 -30.98
N GLU A 94 12.41 -52.32 -31.00
CA GLU A 94 13.25 -52.35 -29.79
C GLU A 94 13.34 -50.99 -29.11
N ARG A 95 13.50 -49.90 -29.88
CA ARG A 95 13.45 -48.54 -29.33
C ARG A 95 12.10 -48.24 -28.69
N GLN A 96 10.98 -48.62 -29.32
CA GLN A 96 9.66 -48.42 -28.73
C GLN A 96 9.48 -49.23 -27.45
N ARG A 97 9.89 -50.51 -27.44
CA ARG A 97 9.87 -51.34 -26.23
C ARG A 97 10.69 -50.74 -25.09
N LYS A 98 11.83 -50.13 -25.41
CA LYS A 98 12.66 -49.44 -24.41
C LYS A 98 11.95 -48.22 -23.83
N VAL A 99 11.33 -47.39 -24.68
CA VAL A 99 10.54 -46.23 -24.23
C VAL A 99 9.35 -46.66 -23.37
N ASP A 100 8.63 -47.71 -23.77
CA ASP A 100 7.49 -48.24 -23.01
C ASP A 100 7.95 -48.80 -21.66
N ALA A 101 9.09 -49.50 -21.62
CA ALA A 101 9.68 -50.01 -20.38
C ALA A 101 10.17 -48.88 -19.45
N GLU A 102 10.78 -47.82 -20.00
CA GLU A 102 11.18 -46.64 -19.24
C GLU A 102 9.95 -45.90 -18.68
N TRP A 103 8.89 -45.77 -19.48
CA TRP A 103 7.62 -45.19 -19.02
C TRP A 103 6.99 -46.03 -17.90
N GLU A 104 6.93 -47.35 -18.04
CA GLU A 104 6.37 -48.21 -16.99
C GLU A 104 7.25 -48.29 -15.74
N ALA A 105 8.56 -48.14 -15.87
CA ALA A 105 9.45 -48.02 -14.72
C ALA A 105 9.22 -46.70 -13.95
N CYS A 106 8.94 -45.60 -14.65
CA CYS A 106 8.70 -44.29 -14.04
C CYS A 106 7.23 -44.04 -13.64
N ARG A 107 6.27 -44.79 -14.21
CA ARG A 107 4.82 -44.60 -13.96
C ARG A 107 4.46 -44.69 -12.47
N PRO A 108 4.94 -45.66 -11.67
CA PRO A 108 4.61 -45.71 -10.25
C PRO A 108 5.08 -44.45 -9.51
N SER A 109 6.29 -43.96 -9.80
CA SER A 109 6.83 -42.75 -9.17
C SER A 109 6.05 -41.50 -9.56
N ALA A 110 5.71 -41.34 -10.83
CA ALA A 110 4.87 -40.23 -11.30
C ALA A 110 3.46 -40.27 -10.69
N PHE A 111 2.88 -41.46 -10.57
CA PHE A 111 1.57 -41.65 -9.95
C PHE A 111 1.61 -41.35 -8.44
N THR A 112 2.63 -41.80 -7.72
CA THR A 112 2.82 -41.46 -6.30
C THR A 112 3.02 -39.96 -6.09
N ALA A 113 3.78 -39.29 -6.96
CA ALA A 113 3.96 -37.84 -6.91
C ALA A 113 2.62 -37.11 -7.08
N LEU A 114 1.84 -37.47 -8.11
CA LEU A 114 0.50 -36.91 -8.32
C LEU A 114 -0.45 -37.21 -7.16
N GLN A 115 -0.42 -38.42 -6.58
CA GLN A 115 -1.23 -38.75 -5.42
C GLN A 115 -0.88 -37.89 -4.20
N SER A 116 0.42 -37.65 -3.96
CA SER A 116 0.86 -36.80 -2.87
C SER A 116 0.43 -35.33 -3.05
N GLU A 117 0.48 -34.82 -4.28
CA GLU A 117 0.03 -33.47 -4.62
C GLU A 117 -1.49 -33.33 -4.47
N VAL A 118 -2.25 -34.32 -4.95
CA VAL A 118 -3.71 -34.37 -4.77
C VAL A 118 -4.08 -34.39 -3.29
N GLU A 119 -3.37 -35.16 -2.47
CA GLU A 119 -3.63 -35.23 -1.02
C GLU A 119 -3.25 -33.92 -0.33
N SER A 120 -2.15 -33.27 -0.74
CA SER A 120 -1.79 -31.93 -0.28
C SER A 120 -2.84 -30.87 -0.63
N LEU A 121 -3.36 -30.89 -1.86
CA LEU A 121 -4.44 -29.98 -2.26
C LEU A 121 -5.74 -30.27 -1.51
N ARG A 122 -6.03 -31.53 -1.20
CA ARG A 122 -7.20 -31.91 -0.38
C ARG A 122 -7.09 -31.38 1.05
N THR A 123 -5.91 -31.49 1.67
CA THR A 123 -5.70 -30.97 3.03
C THR A 123 -5.81 -29.44 3.03
N GLU A 124 -5.24 -28.76 2.04
CA GLU A 124 -5.37 -27.32 1.85
C GLU A 124 -6.82 -26.89 1.67
N VAL A 125 -7.57 -27.53 0.76
CA VAL A 125 -9.00 -27.26 0.56
C VAL A 125 -9.81 -27.50 1.83
N THR A 126 -9.45 -28.51 2.62
CA THR A 126 -10.14 -28.81 3.88
C THR A 126 -9.83 -27.75 4.95
N SER A 127 -8.58 -27.31 5.04
CA SER A 127 -8.15 -26.21 5.91
C SER A 127 -8.83 -24.89 5.53
N LEU A 128 -8.82 -24.53 4.26
CA LEU A 128 -9.51 -23.33 3.76
C LEU A 128 -11.02 -23.39 3.98
N LYS A 129 -11.64 -24.56 3.84
CA LYS A 129 -13.05 -24.75 4.21
C LYS A 129 -13.23 -24.53 5.72
N ALA A 130 -12.39 -25.10 6.57
CA ALA A 130 -12.49 -24.93 8.02
C ALA A 130 -12.33 -23.46 8.45
N GLU A 131 -11.36 -22.74 7.88
CA GLU A 131 -11.19 -21.29 8.09
C GLU A 131 -12.40 -20.50 7.58
N ARG A 132 -12.92 -20.83 6.38
CA ARG A 132 -14.14 -20.22 5.82
C ARG A 132 -15.37 -20.44 6.70
N HIS A 133 -15.38 -21.53 7.45
CA HIS A 133 -16.45 -21.89 8.37
C HIS A 133 -16.27 -21.30 9.77
N GLN A 134 -15.10 -20.74 10.09
CA GLN A 134 -14.87 -20.10 11.37
C GLN A 134 -15.60 -18.75 11.40
N THR A 135 -16.64 -18.67 12.21
CA THR A 135 -17.35 -17.42 12.44
C THR A 135 -16.40 -16.44 13.13
N SER A 136 -16.36 -15.19 12.65
CA SER A 136 -15.52 -14.15 13.25
C SER A 136 -15.83 -14.03 14.74
N PRO A 137 -14.82 -13.92 15.64
CA PRO A 137 -15.05 -13.68 17.06
C PRO A 137 -15.96 -12.47 17.33
N ALA A 138 -15.90 -11.45 16.48
CA ALA A 138 -16.76 -10.27 16.57
C ALA A 138 -18.24 -10.58 16.23
N PHE A 139 -18.48 -11.53 15.33
CA PHE A 139 -19.82 -12.03 15.02
C PHE A 139 -20.40 -12.84 16.18
N THR A 140 -19.60 -13.72 16.78
CA THR A 140 -20.06 -14.55 17.90
C THR A 140 -20.38 -13.71 19.13
N SER A 141 -19.54 -12.71 19.43
CA SER A 141 -19.69 -11.78 20.56
C SER A 141 -20.69 -10.63 20.32
N PHE A 142 -21.34 -10.55 19.15
CA PHE A 142 -22.25 -9.46 18.83
C PHE A 142 -23.45 -9.41 19.79
N SER A 143 -23.72 -8.22 20.32
CA SER A 143 -24.91 -7.91 21.12
C SER A 143 -25.82 -6.92 20.37
N PRO A 144 -27.16 -7.13 20.35
CA PRO A 144 -28.10 -6.19 19.76
C PRO A 144 -28.02 -4.75 20.31
N SER A 145 -27.53 -4.58 21.55
CA SER A 145 -27.34 -3.24 22.15
C SER A 145 -26.30 -2.39 21.40
N ALA A 146 -25.37 -3.01 20.65
CA ALA A 146 -24.38 -2.30 19.85
C ALA A 146 -25.00 -1.42 18.76
N LEU A 147 -26.20 -1.80 18.25
CA LEU A 147 -26.95 -0.98 17.30
C LEU A 147 -27.34 0.39 17.87
N GLY A 148 -27.71 0.45 19.16
CA GLY A 148 -28.06 1.70 19.83
C GLY A 148 -26.87 2.67 19.91
N GLY A 149 -25.66 2.14 20.16
CA GLY A 149 -24.43 2.91 20.15
C GLY A 149 -24.13 3.54 18.79
N VAL A 150 -24.22 2.76 17.71
CA VAL A 150 -24.00 3.28 16.35
C VAL A 150 -25.05 4.31 15.97
N HIS A 151 -26.34 4.06 16.23
CA HIS A 151 -27.39 5.05 15.96
C HIS A 151 -27.19 6.36 16.73
N THR A 152 -26.75 6.30 17.98
CA THR A 152 -26.43 7.50 18.77
C THR A 152 -25.29 8.28 18.14
N LEU A 153 -24.25 7.59 17.67
CA LEU A 153 -23.14 8.22 16.94
C LEU A 153 -23.59 8.79 15.59
N THR A 154 -24.48 8.12 14.86
CA THR A 154 -25.07 8.62 13.61
C THR A 154 -25.86 9.90 13.84
N GLU A 155 -26.72 9.95 14.86
CA GLU A 155 -27.48 11.16 15.21
C GLU A 155 -26.55 12.30 15.66
N ARG A 156 -25.54 11.99 16.48
CA ARG A 156 -24.52 12.98 16.84
C ARG A 156 -23.81 13.50 15.61
N ALA A 157 -23.40 12.61 14.69
CA ALA A 157 -22.70 12.98 13.46
C ALA A 157 -23.59 13.82 12.52
N ARG A 158 -24.89 13.53 12.40
CA ARG A 158 -25.87 14.34 11.65
C ARG A 158 -25.95 15.79 12.15
N GLY A 159 -25.71 16.00 13.45
CA GLY A 159 -25.62 17.34 14.04
C GLY A 159 -24.34 18.10 13.68
N PHE A 160 -23.34 17.46 13.07
CA PHE A 160 -22.14 18.13 12.60
C PHE A 160 -22.28 18.54 11.14
N ASP A 161 -22.13 19.84 10.92
CA ASP A 161 -21.85 20.40 9.62
C ASP A 161 -20.34 20.29 9.35
N GLY A 162 -19.96 19.39 8.44
CA GLY A 162 -18.57 19.16 8.03
C GLY A 162 -17.91 20.39 7.42
N GLU A 163 -18.67 21.22 6.68
CA GLU A 163 -18.17 22.48 6.12
C GLU A 163 -17.88 23.48 7.24
N ALA A 164 -18.77 23.58 8.23
CA ALA A 164 -18.54 24.41 9.41
C ALA A 164 -17.33 23.95 10.24
N VAL A 165 -17.02 22.65 10.29
CA VAL A 165 -15.79 22.14 10.92
C VAL A 165 -14.56 22.57 10.12
N ALA A 166 -14.58 22.45 8.79
CA ALA A 166 -13.48 22.89 7.95
C ALA A 166 -13.21 24.42 8.09
N VAL A 167 -14.28 25.22 8.14
CA VAL A 167 -14.20 26.67 8.42
C VAL A 167 -13.63 26.94 9.81
N ALA A 168 -14.07 26.21 10.84
CA ALA A 168 -13.53 26.35 12.19
C ALA A 168 -12.05 26.00 12.25
N VAL A 169 -11.61 24.93 11.60
CA VAL A 169 -10.20 24.56 11.49
C VAL A 169 -9.38 25.67 10.80
N LYS A 170 -9.90 26.28 9.73
CA LYS A 170 -9.26 27.41 9.04
C LYS A 170 -9.13 28.62 9.97
N ASN A 171 -10.21 28.99 10.65
CA ASN A 171 -10.23 30.09 11.62
C ASN A 171 -9.24 29.85 12.76
N LEU A 172 -9.15 28.61 13.23
CA LEU A 172 -8.22 28.24 14.29
C LEU A 172 -6.75 28.40 13.86
N LYS A 173 -6.42 28.09 12.60
CA LYS A 173 -5.07 28.35 12.05
C LYS A 173 -4.72 29.84 12.01
N THR A 174 -5.70 30.72 11.84
CA THR A 174 -5.51 32.18 11.92
C THR A 174 -5.37 32.65 13.38
N TYR A 175 -6.14 32.05 14.30
CA TYR A 175 -6.16 32.43 15.71
C TYR A 175 -4.92 31.97 16.49
N LEU A 176 -4.42 30.76 16.25
CA LEU A 176 -3.34 30.14 17.03
C LEU A 176 -2.06 31.00 17.10
N PRO A 177 -1.51 31.53 15.97
CA PRO A 177 -0.32 32.37 16.01
C PRO A 177 -0.52 33.67 16.81
N LEU A 178 -1.74 34.24 16.79
CA LEU A 178 -2.05 35.47 17.51
C LEU A 178 -1.99 35.24 19.04
N VAL A 179 -2.57 34.15 19.51
CA VAL A 179 -2.59 33.81 20.94
C VAL A 179 -1.20 33.43 21.45
N GLN A 180 -0.47 32.65 20.66
CA GLN A 180 0.92 32.29 20.98
C GLN A 180 1.83 33.52 21.02
N GLY A 181 1.56 34.53 20.18
CA GLY A 181 2.31 35.80 20.16
C GLY A 181 1.96 36.75 21.30
N ILE A 182 0.66 36.89 21.63
CA ILE A 182 0.20 37.90 22.59
C ILE A 182 0.50 37.55 24.05
N ALA A 183 0.44 36.27 24.43
CA ALA A 183 0.70 35.82 25.80
C ALA A 183 2.08 36.22 26.34
N PRO A 184 3.21 35.94 25.66
CA PRO A 184 4.53 36.36 26.16
C PRO A 184 4.70 37.89 26.14
N GLN A 185 4.03 38.61 25.24
CA GLN A 185 4.07 40.08 25.20
C GLN A 185 3.31 40.67 26.41
N ALA A 186 2.12 40.15 26.70
CA ALA A 186 1.33 40.52 27.87
C ALA A 186 2.10 40.28 29.17
N GLN A 187 2.79 39.13 29.27
CA GLN A 187 3.62 38.82 30.44
C GLN A 187 4.76 39.83 30.61
N LYS A 188 5.51 40.13 29.54
CA LYS A 188 6.60 41.14 29.58
C LYS A 188 6.09 42.51 30.01
N LEU A 189 4.92 42.93 29.52
CA LEU A 189 4.30 44.18 29.91
C LEU A 189 3.88 44.18 31.39
N ARG A 190 3.24 43.12 31.88
CA ARG A 190 2.87 42.98 33.31
C ARG A 190 4.10 43.02 34.22
N GLU A 191 5.19 42.38 33.83
CA GLU A 191 6.46 42.44 34.57
C GLU A 191 7.06 43.85 34.55
N PHE A 192 6.99 44.54 33.40
CA PHE A 192 7.44 45.92 33.26
C PHE A 192 6.63 46.88 34.13
N THR A 193 5.30 46.82 34.10
CA THR A 193 4.40 47.68 34.91
C THR A 193 4.60 47.41 36.40
N LYS A 194 4.71 46.13 36.79
CA LYS A 194 5.00 45.73 38.19
C LYS A 194 6.34 46.27 38.69
N LYS A 195 7.39 46.25 37.86
CA LYS A 195 8.75 46.75 38.19
C LYS A 195 8.82 48.27 38.22
N ASN A 196 7.98 48.96 37.46
CA ASN A 196 8.00 50.41 37.26
C ASN A 196 6.73 51.09 37.78
N LYS A 197 6.33 50.77 39.03
CA LYS A 197 5.22 51.46 39.71
C LYS A 197 5.42 52.98 39.69
N ARG A 198 4.33 53.73 39.50
CA ARG A 198 4.32 55.20 39.38
C ARG A 198 5.09 55.91 40.49
N SER A 199 5.01 55.43 41.74
CA SER A 199 5.71 56.00 42.89
C SER A 199 7.25 55.94 42.81
N LYS A 200 7.81 55.13 41.92
CA LYS A 200 9.26 54.94 41.75
C LYS A 200 9.81 55.52 40.44
N LEU A 201 9.02 56.28 39.70
CA LEU A 201 9.42 56.79 38.37
C LEU A 201 10.31 58.03 38.45
N VAL A 202 10.11 58.89 39.44
CA VAL A 202 10.80 60.19 39.56
C VAL A 202 12.32 60.06 39.61
N THR A 203 12.84 58.97 40.19
CA THR A 203 14.28 58.72 40.36
C THR A 203 14.94 57.97 39.20
N LYS A 204 14.19 57.58 38.17
CA LYS A 204 14.70 56.80 37.03
C LYS A 204 14.80 57.66 35.77
N LYS A 205 15.67 57.27 34.83
CA LYS A 205 15.76 57.88 33.50
C LYS A 205 14.48 57.58 32.70
N CYS A 206 13.52 58.50 32.69
CA CYS A 206 12.20 58.29 32.10
C CYS A 206 12.25 58.10 30.57
N SER A 207 13.22 58.73 29.89
CA SER A 207 13.42 58.58 28.44
C SER A 207 13.71 57.14 28.01
N THR A 208 14.62 56.45 28.72
CA THR A 208 14.96 55.05 28.44
C THR A 208 13.80 54.09 28.74
N LEU A 209 13.07 54.34 29.82
CA LEU A 209 11.87 53.56 30.18
C LEU A 209 10.76 53.76 29.16
N SER A 210 10.50 55.00 28.73
CA SER A 210 9.50 55.34 27.72
C SER A 210 9.79 54.64 26.40
N ALA A 211 11.04 54.69 25.90
CA ALA A 211 11.42 54.03 24.65
C ALA A 211 11.25 52.50 24.73
N SER A 212 11.60 51.90 25.86
CA SER A 212 11.45 50.45 26.08
C SER A 212 9.97 50.05 26.14
N LEU A 213 9.14 50.80 26.87
CA LEU A 213 7.72 50.56 26.97
C LEU A 213 7.03 50.76 25.62
N ALA A 214 7.33 51.83 24.88
CA ALA A 214 6.75 52.11 23.57
C ALA A 214 6.95 50.95 22.59
N LYS A 215 8.16 50.37 22.56
CA LYS A 215 8.46 49.21 21.70
C LYS A 215 7.63 47.98 22.09
N MET A 216 7.54 47.67 23.38
CA MET A 216 6.76 46.50 23.86
C MET A 216 5.25 46.72 23.67
N HIS A 217 4.76 47.92 23.99
CA HIS A 217 3.36 48.31 23.89
C HIS A 217 2.89 48.32 22.45
N SER A 218 3.67 48.85 21.50
CA SER A 218 3.30 48.84 20.07
C SER A 218 3.14 47.42 19.50
N ALA A 219 4.06 46.50 19.82
CA ALA A 219 3.96 45.11 19.38
C ALA A 219 2.72 44.40 19.99
N TYR A 220 2.48 44.65 21.28
CA TYR A 220 1.33 44.12 22.01
C TYR A 220 0.00 44.65 21.47
N HIS A 221 -0.10 45.97 21.30
CA HIS A 221 -1.27 46.64 20.77
C HIS A 221 -1.62 46.13 19.36
N THR A 222 -0.62 45.94 18.49
CA THR A 222 -0.83 45.36 17.15
C THR A 222 -1.38 43.93 17.23
N SER A 223 -0.86 43.11 18.14
CA SER A 223 -1.33 41.74 18.36
C SER A 223 -2.75 41.71 18.93
N LEU A 224 -3.05 42.60 19.88
CA LEU A 224 -4.38 42.74 20.47
C LEU A 224 -5.41 43.22 19.44
N ALA A 225 -5.08 44.23 18.63
CA ALA A 225 -5.93 44.72 17.56
C ALA A 225 -6.22 43.62 16.52
N SER A 226 -5.22 42.79 16.19
CA SER A 226 -5.41 41.64 15.30
C SER A 226 -6.34 40.59 15.91
N LEU A 227 -6.24 40.36 17.23
CA LEU A 227 -7.09 39.43 17.97
C LEU A 227 -8.54 39.92 18.07
N THR A 228 -8.76 41.22 18.32
CA THR A 228 -10.10 41.81 18.43
C THR A 228 -10.77 42.03 17.06
N ALA A 229 -9.98 42.13 15.98
CA ALA A 229 -10.50 42.20 14.62
C ALA A 229 -11.01 40.85 14.07
N LEU A 230 -10.84 39.74 14.79
CA LEU A 230 -11.34 38.44 14.35
C LEU A 230 -12.87 38.46 14.24
N HIS A 231 -13.39 38.11 13.06
CA HIS A 231 -14.83 38.04 12.77
C HIS A 231 -15.51 36.76 13.29
N PHE A 232 -14.87 36.03 14.20
CA PHE A 232 -15.39 34.80 14.78
C PHE A 232 -15.07 34.73 16.27
N ASN A 233 -15.93 34.05 17.03
CA ASN A 233 -15.68 33.77 18.44
C ASN A 233 -14.69 32.59 18.56
N PRO A 234 -13.50 32.79 19.15
CA PRO A 234 -12.51 31.71 19.29
C PRO A 234 -13.00 30.56 20.16
N GLY A 235 -13.81 30.84 21.19
CA GLY A 235 -14.41 29.85 22.08
C GLY A 235 -15.26 28.85 21.29
N ASP A 236 -16.15 29.36 20.44
CA ASP A 236 -17.02 28.55 19.61
C ASP A 236 -16.23 27.72 18.60
N VAL A 237 -15.20 28.31 17.99
CA VAL A 237 -14.30 27.62 17.04
C VAL A 237 -13.58 26.46 17.71
N MET A 238 -12.97 26.68 18.88
CA MET A 238 -12.27 25.61 19.60
C MET A 238 -13.24 24.53 20.09
N GLN A 239 -14.42 24.93 20.59
CA GLN A 239 -15.43 23.97 21.03
C GLN A 239 -15.88 23.08 19.88
N ARG A 240 -16.06 23.64 18.67
CA ARG A 240 -16.41 22.87 17.47
C ARG A 240 -15.31 21.88 17.07
N VAL A 241 -14.05 22.32 17.06
CA VAL A 241 -12.90 21.44 16.74
C VAL A 241 -12.72 20.33 17.77
N ARG A 242 -12.87 20.63 19.07
CA ARG A 242 -12.87 19.63 20.16
C ARG A 242 -13.99 18.61 19.98
N SER A 243 -15.21 19.09 19.75
CA SER A 243 -16.37 18.22 19.58
C SER A 243 -16.21 17.29 18.37
N ALA A 244 -15.57 17.77 17.28
CA ALA A 244 -15.23 16.99 16.10
C ALA A 244 -14.13 15.95 16.40
N SER A 245 -13.09 16.34 17.14
CA SER A 245 -12.04 15.42 17.61
C SER A 245 -12.63 14.30 18.47
N ASP A 246 -13.52 14.61 19.41
CA ASP A 246 -14.18 13.62 20.27
C ASP A 246 -15.07 12.67 19.47
N LEU A 247 -15.72 13.19 18.42
CA LEU A 247 -16.52 12.38 17.50
C LEU A 247 -15.63 11.41 16.72
N LEU A 248 -14.51 11.87 16.16
CA LEU A 248 -13.55 11.02 15.44
C LEU A 248 -12.99 9.91 16.35
N VAL A 249 -12.63 10.23 17.59
CA VAL A 249 -12.18 9.23 18.58
C VAL A 249 -13.27 8.19 18.83
N SER A 250 -14.52 8.63 19.02
CA SER A 250 -15.65 7.73 19.26
C SER A 250 -15.92 6.80 18.07
N ILE A 251 -15.75 7.29 16.84
CA ILE A 251 -16.02 6.54 15.62
C ILE A 251 -14.87 5.60 15.26
N SER A 252 -13.63 5.93 15.61
CA SER A 252 -12.47 5.06 15.37
C SER A 252 -12.58 3.67 16.02
N ALA A 253 -13.37 3.55 17.08
CA ALA A 253 -13.68 2.29 17.76
C ALA A 253 -14.75 1.44 17.03
N VAL A 254 -15.53 2.05 16.12
CA VAL A 254 -16.63 1.39 15.42
C VAL A 254 -16.09 0.73 14.15
N LYS A 255 -16.11 -0.60 14.12
CA LYS A 255 -15.68 -1.40 12.95
C LYS A 255 -16.83 -2.26 12.45
N GLY A 256 -16.90 -2.44 11.14
CA GLY A 256 -17.79 -3.44 10.53
C GLY A 256 -17.43 -4.85 11.02
N ILE A 257 -18.44 -5.69 11.16
CA ILE A 257 -18.30 -7.08 11.61
C ILE A 257 -18.40 -7.99 10.39
N SER A 258 -17.38 -8.82 10.16
CA SER A 258 -17.41 -9.80 9.06
C SER A 258 -18.55 -10.80 9.27
N LEU A 259 -19.41 -10.92 8.25
CA LEU A 259 -20.52 -11.87 8.24
C LEU A 259 -20.03 -13.26 7.80
N PRO A 260 -20.61 -14.35 8.34
CA PRO A 260 -20.38 -15.71 7.83
C PRO A 260 -20.73 -15.81 6.33
N GLN A 261 -19.88 -16.47 5.54
CA GLN A 261 -20.11 -16.59 4.08
C GLN A 261 -21.23 -17.57 3.73
N ASP A 262 -21.41 -18.63 4.53
CA ASP A 262 -22.42 -19.67 4.28
C ASP A 262 -23.63 -19.48 5.20
N ARG A 263 -24.66 -18.81 4.68
CA ARG A 263 -25.91 -18.56 5.41
C ARG A 263 -26.78 -19.81 5.57
N ALA A 264 -26.64 -20.82 4.71
CA ALA A 264 -27.53 -21.98 4.68
C ALA A 264 -27.33 -22.92 5.90
N ARG A 265 -26.18 -22.83 6.56
CA ARG A 265 -25.81 -23.67 7.71
C ARG A 265 -26.00 -23.00 9.06
N LEU A 266 -26.52 -21.78 9.09
CA LEU A 266 -26.74 -21.06 10.34
C LEU A 266 -27.97 -21.61 11.06
N SER A 267 -27.88 -21.71 12.40
CA SER A 267 -29.07 -21.95 13.23
C SER A 267 -30.08 -20.81 13.06
N LEU A 268 -31.34 -20.99 13.48
CA LEU A 268 -32.33 -19.90 13.44
C LEU A 268 -31.87 -18.69 14.28
N ALA A 269 -31.24 -18.94 15.42
CA ALA A 269 -30.68 -17.90 16.29
C ALA A 269 -29.52 -17.15 15.61
N ASP A 270 -28.61 -17.89 14.96
CA ASP A 270 -27.50 -17.28 14.21
C ASP A 270 -27.96 -16.56 12.95
N THR A 271 -29.04 -17.03 12.31
CA THR A 271 -29.67 -16.34 11.17
C THR A 271 -30.28 -15.01 11.62
N ARG A 272 -30.96 -14.97 12.77
CA ARG A 272 -31.43 -13.69 13.35
C ARG A 272 -30.26 -12.77 13.67
N LYS A 273 -29.19 -13.29 14.29
CA LYS A 273 -27.98 -12.51 14.59
C LYS A 273 -27.32 -11.99 13.31
N TYR A 274 -27.26 -12.79 12.25
CA TYR A 274 -26.78 -12.40 10.92
C TYR A 274 -27.43 -11.13 10.43
N PHE A 275 -28.77 -11.08 10.41
CA PHE A 275 -29.50 -9.90 9.97
C PHE A 275 -29.31 -8.68 10.89
N GLN A 276 -29.13 -8.89 12.19
CA GLN A 276 -28.83 -7.80 13.12
C GLN A 276 -27.43 -7.22 12.86
N VAL A 277 -26.45 -8.07 12.59
CA VAL A 277 -25.09 -7.65 12.22
C VAL A 277 -25.08 -6.97 10.83
N GLU A 278 -25.86 -7.45 9.88
CA GLU A 278 -26.03 -6.80 8.58
C GLU A 278 -26.61 -5.38 8.73
N LYS A 279 -27.66 -5.23 9.55
CA LYS A 279 -28.22 -3.91 9.89
C LYS A 279 -27.20 -3.01 10.60
N PHE A 280 -26.39 -3.58 11.49
CA PHE A 280 -25.30 -2.85 12.14
C PHE A 280 -24.27 -2.36 11.12
N ASN A 281 -23.80 -3.23 10.23
CA ASN A 281 -22.84 -2.88 9.18
C ASN A 281 -23.40 -1.85 8.20
N GLN A 282 -24.70 -1.86 7.93
CA GLN A 282 -25.38 -0.81 7.15
C GLN A 282 -25.32 0.53 7.89
N ALA A 283 -25.67 0.57 9.18
CA ALA A 283 -25.58 1.78 9.99
C ALA A 283 -24.13 2.31 10.11
N VAL A 284 -23.13 1.43 10.19
CA VAL A 284 -21.71 1.82 10.16
C VAL A 284 -21.34 2.45 8.82
N ARG A 285 -21.81 1.91 7.68
CA ARG A 285 -21.55 2.51 6.36
C ARG A 285 -22.18 3.90 6.25
N GLU A 286 -23.43 4.06 6.65
CA GLU A 286 -24.11 5.36 6.69
C GLU A 286 -23.38 6.37 7.58
N LEU A 287 -22.89 5.92 8.74
CA LEU A 287 -22.08 6.75 9.63
C LEU A 287 -20.79 7.21 8.92
N MET A 288 -20.06 6.30 8.28
CA MET A 288 -18.80 6.61 7.58
C MET A 288 -18.99 7.55 6.40
N GLU A 289 -20.06 7.38 5.63
CA GLU A 289 -20.44 8.31 4.54
C GLU A 289 -20.71 9.71 5.10
N LEU A 290 -21.44 9.80 6.20
CA LEU A 290 -21.83 11.08 6.79
C LEU A 290 -20.63 11.83 7.41
N ILE A 291 -19.69 11.12 8.02
CA ILE A 291 -18.50 11.74 8.62
C ILE A 291 -17.34 11.95 7.65
N GLY A 292 -17.46 11.54 6.39
CA GLY A 292 -16.43 11.67 5.37
C GLY A 292 -15.73 13.04 5.37
N PRO A 293 -16.46 14.17 5.30
CA PRO A 293 -15.85 15.50 5.33
C PRO A 293 -15.05 15.82 6.61
N ILE A 294 -15.44 15.24 7.76
CA ILE A 294 -14.72 15.40 9.03
C ILE A 294 -13.46 14.53 9.04
N ILE A 295 -13.54 13.30 8.50
CA ILE A 295 -12.38 12.41 8.31
C ILE A 295 -11.33 13.10 7.43
N ASP A 296 -11.74 13.75 6.34
CA ASP A 296 -10.83 14.49 5.45
C ASP A 296 -10.06 15.60 6.19
N CYS A 297 -10.62 16.12 7.28
CA CYS A 297 -9.99 17.11 8.15
C CYS A 297 -9.20 16.51 9.32
N GLN A 298 -9.19 15.19 9.53
CA GLN A 298 -8.69 14.53 10.74
C GLN A 298 -7.27 14.97 11.11
N ALA A 299 -6.31 14.85 10.18
CA ALA A 299 -4.91 15.20 10.45
C ALA A 299 -4.75 16.69 10.86
N THR A 300 -5.58 17.57 10.30
CA THR A 300 -5.55 18.99 10.66
C THR A 300 -6.20 19.24 12.02
N ILE A 301 -7.31 18.55 12.34
CA ILE A 301 -7.96 18.61 13.65
C ILE A 301 -6.97 18.14 14.73
N GLU A 302 -6.28 17.01 14.52
CA GLU A 302 -5.29 16.47 15.46
C GLU A 302 -4.14 17.46 15.69
N GLN A 303 -3.60 18.06 14.63
CA GLN A 303 -2.56 19.08 14.74
C GLN A 303 -3.05 20.32 15.51
N CYS A 304 -4.23 20.82 15.19
CA CYS A 304 -4.86 21.93 15.92
C CYS A 304 -5.08 21.60 17.40
N MET A 305 -5.51 20.38 17.74
CA MET A 305 -5.71 19.94 19.11
C MET A 305 -4.39 19.83 19.88
N LYS A 306 -3.31 19.42 19.21
CA LYS A 306 -1.95 19.43 19.78
C LYS A 306 -1.48 20.85 20.08
N ASP A 307 -1.71 21.78 19.14
CA ASP A 307 -1.31 23.18 19.28
C ASP A 307 -2.14 23.92 20.34
N LEU A 308 -3.40 23.51 20.53
CA LEU A 308 -4.28 24.00 21.60
C LEU A 308 -3.91 23.50 23.00
N LYS A 309 -3.09 22.46 23.12
CA LYS A 309 -2.78 21.85 24.42
C LYS A 309 -2.00 22.84 25.29
N GLY A 310 -2.65 23.33 26.35
CA GLY A 310 -2.09 24.31 27.28
C GLY A 310 -2.32 25.77 26.88
N LEU A 311 -3.04 26.04 25.79
CA LEU A 311 -3.51 27.38 25.46
C LEU A 311 -4.87 27.62 26.14
N GLU A 312 -4.89 28.54 27.09
CA GLU A 312 -6.13 29.11 27.61
C GLU A 312 -6.65 30.19 26.66
N THR A 313 -7.98 30.36 26.59
CA THR A 313 -8.56 31.52 25.92
C THR A 313 -8.06 32.78 26.61
N PRO A 314 -7.35 33.68 25.89
CA PRO A 314 -6.94 34.93 26.47
C PRO A 314 -8.17 35.72 26.87
N ASP A 315 -8.19 36.17 28.11
CA ASP A 315 -9.19 37.10 28.62
C ASP A 315 -8.99 38.45 27.90
N THR A 316 -9.84 38.69 26.90
CA THR A 316 -9.77 39.89 26.05
C THR A 316 -10.03 41.17 26.83
N GLU A 317 -10.83 41.12 27.90
CA GLU A 317 -11.08 42.26 28.78
C GLU A 317 -9.83 42.58 29.59
N ALA A 318 -9.20 41.57 30.21
CA ALA A 318 -7.96 41.75 30.95
C ALA A 318 -6.79 42.21 30.05
N LEU A 319 -6.74 41.76 28.80
CA LEU A 319 -5.76 42.24 27.82
C LEU A 319 -6.02 43.70 27.44
N THR A 320 -7.28 44.08 27.21
CA THR A 320 -7.64 45.47 26.90
C THR A 320 -7.33 46.40 28.06
N ALA A 321 -7.60 45.98 29.30
CA ALA A 321 -7.23 46.74 30.49
C ALA A 321 -5.71 46.93 30.61
N LEU A 322 -4.91 45.89 30.32
CA LEU A 322 -3.46 45.99 30.30
C LEU A 322 -2.95 46.96 29.21
N ASP A 323 -3.58 46.95 28.03
CA ASP A 323 -3.24 47.87 26.94
C ASP A 323 -3.45 49.34 27.36
N GLN A 324 -4.60 49.63 27.96
CA GLN A 324 -4.94 50.96 28.48
C GLN A 324 -4.01 51.40 29.61
N GLU A 325 -3.67 50.50 30.53
CA GLU A 325 -2.72 50.77 31.62
C GLU A 325 -1.33 51.13 31.06
N CYS A 326 -0.85 50.36 30.08
CA CYS A 326 0.43 50.59 29.42
C CYS A 326 0.45 51.91 28.65
N GLY A 327 -0.62 52.23 27.92
CA GLY A 327 -0.76 53.52 27.24
C GLY A 327 -0.69 54.70 28.22
N THR A 328 -1.44 54.63 29.32
CA THR A 328 -1.42 55.68 30.36
C THR A 328 -0.04 55.81 31.02
N LEU A 329 0.65 54.69 31.27
CA LEU A 329 2.01 54.70 31.81
C LEU A 329 3.00 55.31 30.81
N LEU A 330 2.85 55.01 29.53
CA LEU A 330 3.69 55.56 28.47
C LEU A 330 3.56 57.09 28.39
N ASP A 331 2.33 57.60 28.39
CA ASP A 331 2.06 59.05 28.41
C ASP A 331 2.68 59.73 29.63
N THR A 332 2.58 59.08 30.80
CA THR A 332 3.18 59.58 32.05
C THR A 332 4.71 59.63 31.94
N LEU A 333 5.34 58.57 31.44
CA LEU A 333 6.79 58.51 31.25
C LEU A 333 7.28 59.54 30.24
N GLN A 334 6.54 59.78 29.16
CA GLN A 334 6.89 60.79 28.17
C GLN A 334 6.81 62.20 28.76
N ARG A 335 5.80 62.50 29.58
CA ARG A 335 5.70 63.77 30.30
C ARG A 335 6.87 63.97 31.27
N LEU A 336 7.10 63.00 32.15
CA LEU A 336 8.22 63.05 33.10
C LEU A 336 9.59 63.12 32.41
N ALA A 337 9.76 62.49 31.25
CA ALA A 337 11.00 62.61 30.48
C ALA A 337 11.25 64.03 29.98
N LYS A 338 10.20 64.76 29.57
CA LYS A 338 10.29 66.19 29.20
C LYS A 338 10.64 67.04 30.43
N ASP A 339 9.98 66.79 31.55
CA ASP A 339 10.22 67.53 32.80
C ASP A 339 11.65 67.29 33.32
N GLN A 340 12.14 66.04 33.27
CA GLN A 340 13.52 65.69 33.62
C GLN A 340 14.55 66.39 32.71
N ALA A 341 14.27 66.47 31.40
CA ALA A 341 15.14 67.20 30.48
C ALA A 341 15.17 68.70 30.80
N ALA A 342 14.02 69.31 31.09
CA ALA A 342 13.94 70.71 31.50
C ALA A 342 14.67 70.97 32.82
N ALA A 343 14.46 70.12 33.83
CA ALA A 343 15.16 70.21 35.11
C ALA A 343 16.68 70.05 34.96
N GLN A 344 17.14 69.15 34.09
CA GLN A 344 18.57 68.98 33.82
C GLN A 344 19.19 70.23 33.19
N VAL A 345 18.46 70.94 32.31
CA VAL A 345 18.90 72.23 31.78
C VAL A 345 19.00 73.29 32.88
N LEU A 346 18.02 73.37 33.78
CA LEU A 346 18.06 74.31 34.92
C LEU A 346 19.23 74.03 35.87
N VAL A 347 19.51 72.74 36.17
CA VAL A 347 20.67 72.35 36.99
C VAL A 347 21.97 72.77 36.30
N GLN A 348 22.11 72.53 35.00
CA GLN A 348 23.29 72.98 34.24
C GLN A 348 23.43 74.49 34.19
N GLN A 349 22.33 75.24 34.17
CA GLN A 349 22.35 76.69 34.26
C GLN A 349 22.79 77.15 35.65
N LEU A 350 22.26 76.53 36.71
CA LEU A 350 22.63 76.83 38.10
C LEU A 350 24.11 76.53 38.37
N GLU A 351 24.64 75.41 37.86
CA GLU A 351 26.07 75.07 37.94
C GLU A 351 26.99 76.08 37.23
N ARG A 352 26.45 76.83 36.26
CA ARG A 352 27.18 77.90 35.55
C ARG A 352 27.03 79.26 36.24
N THR A 353 26.02 79.44 37.08
CA THR A 353 25.86 80.65 37.87
C THR A 353 27.01 80.69 38.89
N PRO A 354 27.85 81.74 38.90
CA PRO A 354 28.94 81.83 39.85
C PRO A 354 28.39 81.71 41.28
N HIS A 355 29.04 80.87 42.08
CA HIS A 355 28.70 80.72 43.49
C HIS A 355 29.07 82.02 44.18
N VAL A 356 28.07 82.83 44.54
CA VAL A 356 28.28 83.97 45.43
C VAL A 356 28.65 83.37 46.78
N THR A 357 29.87 83.64 47.22
CA THR A 357 30.32 83.22 48.56
C THR A 357 29.61 84.06 49.61
N GLU A 358 29.43 83.51 50.82
CA GLU A 358 28.87 84.27 51.96
C GLU A 358 29.63 85.58 52.18
N ALA A 359 30.95 85.59 51.98
CA ALA A 359 31.77 86.80 52.08
C ALA A 359 31.47 87.83 50.97
N GLU A 360 31.27 87.41 49.72
CA GLU A 360 30.87 88.32 48.63
C GLU A 360 29.44 88.86 48.84
N ALA A 361 28.56 88.05 49.42
CA ALA A 361 27.22 88.49 49.80
C ALA A 361 27.26 89.51 50.95
N ASP A 362 28.06 89.25 52.00
CA ASP A 362 28.25 90.16 53.14
C ASP A 362 28.94 91.47 52.71
N ASP A 363 29.90 91.42 51.79
CA ASP A 363 30.57 92.60 51.24
C ASP A 363 29.59 93.47 50.43
N GLU A 364 28.74 92.87 49.58
CA GLU A 364 27.67 93.61 48.88
C GLU A 364 26.61 94.15 49.86
N GLU A 365 26.25 93.38 50.90
CA GLU A 365 25.28 93.82 51.92
C GLU A 365 25.85 95.00 52.73
N CYS A 366 27.14 94.96 53.09
CA CYS A 366 27.86 96.09 53.71
C CYS A 366 27.94 97.31 52.79
N GLU A 367 28.16 97.13 51.48
CA GLU A 367 28.13 98.23 50.50
C GLU A 367 26.72 98.86 50.41
N ILE A 368 25.66 98.05 50.42
CA ILE A 368 24.27 98.54 50.41
C ILE A 368 23.95 99.31 51.70
N GLU A 369 24.35 98.82 52.87
CA GLU A 369 24.18 99.53 54.15
C GLU A 369 24.97 100.84 54.19
N CYS A 370 26.18 100.86 53.61
CA CYS A 370 27.02 102.06 53.53
C CYS A 370 26.52 103.10 52.51
N LEU A 371 25.72 102.70 51.52
CA LEU A 371 25.11 103.63 50.54
C LEU A 371 23.94 104.44 51.12
N GLY A 372 23.55 104.20 52.38
CA GLY A 372 22.81 105.15 53.21
C GLY A 372 21.52 105.67 52.57
N PHE A 373 20.47 104.85 52.62
CA PHE A 373 19.08 105.35 52.56
C PHE A 373 18.51 105.58 53.95
#